data_AF-A0A0F8WA73-F1
#
_entry.id   AF-A0A0F8WA73-F1
#
_cell.length_a   1.000
_cell.length_b   1.000
_cell.length_c   1.000
_cell.angle_alpha   90.00
_cell.angle_beta   90.00
_cell.angle_gamma   90.00
#
_symmetry.space_group_name_H-M   'P 1'
#
loop_
_entity.id
_entity.type
_entity.pdbx_description
1 polymer ?
#
loop_
_entity_poly.entity_id
_entity_poly.type
_entity_poly.pdbx_seq_one_letter_code
_entity_poly.pdbx_strand_id
1 'polypeptide(L)'
;MNWQTAIPVAVLVCALLAGCDTSWGEEQGSSDSVPNVVTKEIQDGIEKHIEEQTRLGEGYFKLPFDDGELRLKLVRVHTEYLANLGPRRHFACVDLASTDGDVYDVDFFLAGDPGAMTVTETTVHKINGQPRYVWEQKRDKTWHRVTAKDAPPELLGVITGQDEFEFIYRATLPELTDNTRMWIPMPTTDSFQTVEVKSIKAPGQWKILQEPEYGNNVLFLTLEPRDSGKTIEIRSDIRRLEKGVYDP
;
A
#
# COMPACT_ATOMS: atom_id res chain seq x y z
N MET A 1 41.52 79.51 -4.66
CA MET A 1 41.66 80.19 -5.96
C MET A 1 41.14 79.24 -7.02
N ASN A 2 40.00 79.61 -7.62
CA ASN A 2 39.38 79.17 -8.89
C ASN A 2 39.28 77.66 -9.16
N TRP A 3 38.08 77.09 -9.02
CA TRP A 3 37.06 76.94 -10.08
C TRP A 3 37.51 75.98 -11.20
N GLN A 4 36.84 74.83 -11.30
CA GLN A 4 35.95 74.59 -12.44
C GLN A 4 35.02 73.40 -12.21
N THR A 5 33.78 73.66 -12.57
CA THR A 5 32.61 72.80 -12.65
C THR A 5 32.79 71.66 -13.65
N ALA A 6 32.36 70.45 -13.28
CA ALA A 6 31.96 69.43 -14.23
C ALA A 6 30.74 68.68 -13.67
N ILE A 7 29.60 68.88 -14.31
CA ILE A 7 28.39 68.07 -14.14
C ILE A 7 28.56 66.84 -15.05
N PRO A 8 28.53 65.59 -14.55
CA PRO A 8 28.25 64.46 -15.39
C PRO A 8 26.74 64.20 -15.37
N VAL A 9 26.17 64.29 -16.57
CA VAL A 9 24.86 63.81 -16.99
C VAL A 9 24.63 62.40 -16.45
N ALA A 10 23.60 62.22 -15.62
CA ALA A 10 23.10 60.90 -15.26
C ALA A 10 22.45 60.28 -16.50
N VAL A 11 23.20 59.44 -17.22
CA VAL A 11 22.65 58.57 -18.27
C VAL A 11 21.86 57.46 -17.57
N LEU A 12 20.54 57.59 -17.60
CA LEU A 12 19.61 56.57 -17.15
C LEU A 12 19.63 55.43 -18.19
N VAL A 13 20.47 54.42 -17.97
CA VAL A 13 20.43 53.18 -18.76
C VAL A 13 19.26 52.35 -18.25
N CYS A 14 18.14 52.39 -18.97
CA CYS A 14 17.03 51.45 -18.81
C CYS A 14 17.50 50.04 -19.19
N ALA A 15 17.88 49.24 -18.18
CA ALA A 15 17.97 47.80 -18.33
C ALA A 15 16.53 47.23 -18.42
N LEU A 16 16.05 47.04 -19.64
CA LEU A 16 14.84 46.27 -19.91
C LEU A 16 15.12 44.79 -19.57
N LEU A 17 14.73 44.38 -18.37
CA LEU A 17 14.55 42.98 -18.03
C LEU A 17 13.35 42.46 -18.83
N ALA A 18 13.63 41.82 -19.97
CA ALA A 18 12.66 40.99 -20.66
C ALA A 18 12.44 39.72 -19.81
N GLY A 19 11.54 39.81 -18.84
CA GLY A 19 10.96 38.65 -18.17
C GLY A 19 10.14 37.87 -19.19
N CYS A 20 10.54 36.63 -19.44
CA CYS A 20 9.67 35.66 -20.09
C CYS A 20 8.65 35.19 -19.05
N ASP A 21 7.44 35.77 -19.09
CA ASP A 21 6.27 35.24 -18.40
C ASP A 21 5.97 33.85 -18.98
N THR A 22 6.52 32.84 -18.32
CA THR A 22 6.17 31.46 -18.54
C THR A 22 4.92 31.20 -17.70
N SER A 23 3.76 31.43 -18.30
CA SER A 23 2.49 30.95 -17.76
C SER A 23 2.44 29.43 -17.92
N TRP A 24 3.04 28.73 -16.96
CA TRP A 24 2.75 27.32 -16.75
C TRP A 24 1.38 27.25 -16.09
N GLY A 25 0.36 27.00 -16.90
CA GLY A 25 -0.94 26.60 -16.40
C GLY A 25 -0.76 25.31 -15.61
N GLU A 26 -1.05 25.36 -14.31
CA GLU A 26 -1.27 24.18 -13.50
C GLU A 26 -2.50 23.45 -14.05
N GLU A 27 -2.28 22.44 -14.89
CA GLU A 27 -3.27 21.38 -15.05
C GLU A 27 -3.35 20.64 -13.71
N GLN A 28 -4.36 20.99 -12.92
CA GLN A 28 -4.88 20.14 -11.86
C GLN A 28 -5.45 18.87 -12.49
N GLY A 29 -4.58 17.91 -12.78
CA GLY A 29 -4.96 16.52 -13.00
C GLY A 29 -5.45 15.93 -11.69
N SER A 30 -6.75 15.61 -11.63
CA SER A 30 -7.38 14.87 -10.54
C SER A 30 -6.66 13.53 -10.33
N SER A 31 -5.80 13.44 -9.32
CA SER A 31 -4.97 12.25 -9.08
C SER A 31 -5.67 11.11 -8.35
N ASP A 32 -6.95 11.26 -7.99
CA ASP A 32 -7.64 10.25 -7.17
C ASP A 32 -8.27 9.10 -7.98
N SER A 33 -8.36 9.20 -9.31
CA SER A 33 -8.92 8.14 -10.16
C SER A 33 -7.89 7.29 -10.90
N VAL A 34 -6.64 7.75 -11.04
CA VAL A 34 -5.63 7.11 -11.89
C VAL A 34 -5.04 5.82 -11.29
N PRO A 35 -4.70 5.74 -9.99
CA PRO A 35 -4.12 4.51 -9.42
C PRO A 35 -5.12 3.34 -9.41
N ASN A 36 -6.38 3.62 -9.06
CA ASN A 36 -7.43 2.60 -8.93
C ASN A 36 -7.92 2.05 -10.28
N VAL A 37 -7.92 2.86 -11.34
CA VAL A 37 -8.25 2.39 -12.69
C VAL A 37 -7.14 1.46 -13.20
N VAL A 38 -5.87 1.83 -13.00
CA VAL A 38 -4.73 1.01 -13.42
C VAL A 38 -4.69 -0.32 -12.67
N THR A 39 -4.96 -0.36 -11.35
CA THR A 39 -4.98 -1.63 -10.61
C THR A 39 -6.08 -2.57 -11.09
N LYS A 40 -7.28 -2.05 -11.39
CA LYS A 40 -8.36 -2.86 -11.96
C LYS A 40 -7.99 -3.43 -13.33
N GLU A 41 -7.40 -2.63 -14.21
CA GLU A 41 -6.99 -3.10 -15.54
C GLU A 41 -5.87 -4.15 -15.47
N ILE A 42 -4.97 -4.05 -14.50
CA ILE A 42 -3.96 -5.10 -14.22
C ILE A 42 -4.64 -6.38 -13.75
N GLN A 43 -5.59 -6.28 -12.82
CA GLN A 43 -6.36 -7.43 -12.35
C GLN A 43 -7.09 -8.13 -13.50
N ASP A 44 -7.89 -7.38 -14.26
CA ASP A 44 -8.66 -7.92 -15.39
C ASP A 44 -7.71 -8.58 -16.42
N GLY A 45 -6.54 -7.97 -16.65
CA GLY A 45 -5.52 -8.50 -17.56
C GLY A 45 -4.94 -9.84 -17.11
N ILE A 46 -4.57 -9.97 -15.83
CA ILE A 46 -4.02 -11.23 -15.31
C ILE A 46 -5.08 -12.33 -15.19
N GLU A 47 -6.29 -11.99 -14.77
CA GLU A 47 -7.42 -12.95 -14.72
C GLU A 47 -7.72 -13.51 -16.11
N LYS A 48 -7.82 -12.65 -17.12
CA LYS A 48 -8.02 -13.06 -18.51
C LYS A 48 -6.89 -13.93 -19.04
N HIS A 49 -5.63 -13.59 -18.72
CA HIS A 49 -4.49 -14.41 -19.12
C HIS A 49 -4.59 -15.82 -18.52
N ILE A 50 -4.85 -15.93 -17.22
CA ILE A 50 -4.96 -17.20 -16.52
C ILE A 50 -6.15 -18.01 -17.05
N GLU A 51 -7.30 -17.37 -17.28
CA GLU A 51 -8.49 -18.01 -17.86
C GLU A 51 -8.18 -18.60 -19.24
N GLU A 52 -7.52 -17.83 -20.12
CA GLU A 52 -7.17 -18.29 -21.47
C GLU A 52 -6.15 -19.44 -21.42
N GLN A 53 -5.11 -19.34 -20.60
CA GLN A 53 -4.14 -20.44 -20.43
C GLN A 53 -4.79 -21.67 -19.81
N THR A 54 -5.75 -21.50 -18.90
CA THR A 54 -6.53 -22.60 -18.31
C THR A 54 -7.39 -23.30 -19.36
N ARG A 55 -8.03 -22.53 -20.23
CA ARG A 55 -8.82 -23.05 -21.36
C ARG A 55 -7.96 -23.87 -22.32
N LEU A 56 -6.76 -23.37 -22.63
CA LEU A 56 -5.79 -24.07 -23.48
C LEU A 56 -5.16 -25.30 -22.79
N GLY A 57 -5.04 -25.27 -21.46
CA GLY A 57 -4.45 -26.31 -20.63
C GLY A 57 -5.44 -27.38 -20.13
N GLU A 58 -6.53 -27.64 -20.86
CA GLU A 58 -7.53 -28.66 -20.51
C GLU A 58 -8.20 -28.42 -19.14
N GLY A 59 -8.48 -27.16 -18.82
CA GLY A 59 -9.11 -26.77 -17.56
C GLY A 59 -8.14 -26.52 -16.41
N TYR A 60 -6.83 -26.44 -16.70
CA TYR A 60 -5.78 -26.12 -15.73
C TYR A 60 -4.80 -25.08 -16.30
N PHE A 61 -4.39 -24.14 -15.45
CA PHE A 61 -3.22 -23.32 -15.72
C PHE A 61 -1.98 -24.20 -15.55
N LYS A 62 -1.30 -24.50 -16.67
CA LYS A 62 -0.10 -25.34 -16.68
C LYS A 62 1.14 -24.48 -16.50
N LEU A 63 1.92 -24.75 -15.46
CA LEU A 63 3.13 -23.99 -15.13
C LEU A 63 4.33 -24.93 -15.00
N PRO A 64 5.34 -24.82 -15.90
CA PRO A 64 6.61 -25.51 -15.69
C PRO A 64 7.23 -25.11 -14.36
N PHE A 65 7.61 -26.11 -13.56
CA PHE A 65 8.14 -25.88 -12.21
C PHE A 65 9.11 -26.99 -11.80
N ASP A 66 10.31 -26.58 -11.37
CA ASP A 66 11.45 -27.46 -11.15
C ASP A 66 11.64 -28.43 -12.35
N ASP A 67 11.62 -29.75 -12.14
CA ASP A 67 11.76 -30.76 -13.21
C ASP A 67 10.41 -31.24 -13.79
N GLY A 68 9.30 -30.56 -13.48
CA GLY A 68 7.94 -30.99 -13.82
C GLY A 68 7.01 -29.88 -14.28
N GLU A 69 5.71 -30.15 -14.21
CA GLU A 69 4.63 -29.22 -14.56
C GLU A 69 3.56 -29.25 -13.48
N LEU A 70 3.19 -28.06 -12.99
CA LEU A 70 2.06 -27.86 -12.09
C LEU A 70 0.77 -27.70 -12.90
N ARG A 71 -0.32 -28.30 -12.41
CA ARG A 71 -1.67 -28.12 -12.94
C ARG A 71 -2.50 -27.36 -11.91
N LEU A 72 -2.76 -26.09 -12.19
CA LEU A 72 -3.25 -25.15 -11.20
C LEU A 72 -4.63 -24.58 -11.54
N LYS A 73 -5.36 -24.15 -10.51
CA LYS A 73 -6.60 -23.38 -10.63
C LYS A 73 -6.47 -22.05 -9.90
N LEU A 74 -7.04 -21.00 -10.48
CA LEU A 74 -7.10 -19.68 -9.87
C LEU A 74 -7.86 -19.74 -8.55
N VAL A 75 -7.23 -19.24 -7.48
CA VAL A 75 -7.88 -19.02 -6.18
C VAL A 75 -8.20 -17.55 -6.02
N ARG A 76 -7.19 -16.67 -6.12
CA ARG A 76 -7.35 -15.23 -5.91
C ARG A 76 -6.20 -14.42 -6.53
N VAL A 77 -6.52 -13.23 -7.03
CA VAL A 77 -5.52 -12.19 -7.34
C VAL A 77 -5.33 -11.30 -6.10
N HIS A 78 -4.09 -11.08 -5.67
CA HIS A 78 -3.77 -10.17 -4.58
C HIS A 78 -3.85 -8.72 -5.04
N THR A 79 -5.03 -8.11 -4.91
CA THR A 79 -5.25 -6.70 -5.24
C THR A 79 -4.33 -5.76 -4.44
N GLU A 80 -3.95 -6.17 -3.24
CA GLU A 80 -3.02 -5.46 -2.36
C GLU A 80 -1.57 -5.39 -2.88
N TYR A 81 -1.21 -6.26 -3.82
CA TYR A 81 0.14 -6.35 -4.39
C TYR A 81 0.18 -6.02 -5.89
N LEU A 82 -0.91 -5.54 -6.48
CA LEU A 82 -0.89 -5.05 -7.86
C LEU A 82 -0.06 -3.78 -7.94
N ALA A 83 0.92 -3.75 -8.85
CA ALA A 83 1.83 -2.63 -8.97
C ALA A 83 2.12 -2.25 -10.42
N ASN A 84 2.20 -0.94 -10.65
CA ASN A 84 2.81 -0.37 -11.85
C ASN A 84 4.30 -0.15 -11.54
N LEU A 85 5.17 -0.88 -12.25
CA LEU A 85 6.62 -0.87 -12.04
C LEU A 85 7.33 0.17 -12.90
N GLY A 86 6.59 0.93 -13.70
CA GLY A 86 7.09 1.92 -14.65
C GLY A 86 6.34 1.86 -15.99
N PRO A 87 6.78 2.65 -16.98
CA PRO A 87 6.10 2.72 -18.27
C PRO A 87 5.89 1.33 -18.87
N ARG A 88 4.62 0.96 -19.03
CA ARG A 88 4.19 -0.30 -19.66
C ARG A 88 4.74 -1.55 -18.98
N ARG A 89 5.07 -1.51 -17.68
CA ARG A 89 5.47 -2.66 -16.89
C ARG A 89 4.63 -2.75 -15.62
N HIS A 90 4.09 -3.93 -15.37
CA HIS A 90 3.17 -4.18 -14.28
C HIS A 90 3.49 -5.49 -13.58
N PHE A 91 2.96 -5.64 -12.40
CA PHE A 91 3.15 -6.81 -11.55
C PHE A 91 1.83 -7.24 -10.91
N ALA A 92 1.62 -8.55 -10.86
CA ALA A 92 0.52 -9.18 -10.15
C ALA A 92 1.02 -10.43 -9.40
N CYS A 93 0.54 -10.60 -8.18
CA CYS A 93 0.77 -11.77 -7.34
C CYS A 93 -0.56 -12.52 -7.23
N VAL A 94 -0.55 -13.83 -7.51
CA VAL A 94 -1.77 -14.63 -7.67
C VAL A 94 -1.65 -15.96 -6.94
N ASP A 95 -2.66 -16.25 -6.12
CA ASP A 95 -2.84 -17.55 -5.49
C ASP A 95 -3.44 -18.54 -6.50
N LEU A 96 -2.73 -19.64 -6.70
CA LEU A 96 -3.07 -20.75 -7.57
C LEU A 96 -3.01 -22.06 -6.77
N ALA A 97 -4.01 -22.93 -6.89
CA ALA A 97 -4.04 -24.20 -6.16
C ALA A 97 -3.89 -25.40 -7.07
N SER A 98 -3.11 -26.39 -6.65
CA SER A 98 -3.03 -27.70 -7.29
C SER A 98 -4.22 -28.58 -6.92
N THR A 99 -4.37 -29.71 -7.63
CA THR A 99 -5.50 -30.64 -7.40
C THR A 99 -5.43 -31.39 -6.07
N ASP A 100 -4.25 -31.49 -5.49
CA ASP A 100 -3.93 -32.10 -4.19
C ASP A 100 -4.02 -31.10 -3.03
N GLY A 101 -4.26 -29.82 -3.31
CA GLY A 101 -4.58 -28.81 -2.30
C GLY A 101 -3.42 -27.90 -1.90
N ASP A 102 -2.24 -28.07 -2.49
CA ASP A 102 -1.13 -27.14 -2.29
C ASP A 102 -1.43 -25.79 -2.96
N VAL A 103 -1.11 -24.71 -2.27
CA VAL A 103 -1.30 -23.33 -2.74
C VAL A 103 0.04 -22.73 -3.12
N TYR A 104 0.06 -22.14 -4.30
CA TYR A 104 1.21 -21.49 -4.92
C TYR A 104 0.89 -20.01 -5.10
N ASP A 105 1.69 -19.17 -4.47
CA ASP A 105 1.71 -17.73 -4.74
C ASP A 105 2.67 -17.52 -5.91
N VAL A 106 2.15 -17.06 -7.05
CA VAL A 106 2.89 -16.92 -8.29
C VAL A 106 2.95 -15.45 -8.70
N ASP A 107 4.17 -14.97 -8.90
CA ASP A 107 4.49 -13.65 -9.40
C ASP A 107 4.39 -13.62 -10.93
N PHE A 108 3.61 -12.68 -11.45
CA PHE A 108 3.47 -12.39 -12.87
C PHE A 108 3.96 -10.98 -13.18
N PHE A 109 4.88 -10.88 -14.14
CA PHE A 109 5.29 -9.60 -14.72
C PHE A 109 4.59 -9.43 -16.05
N LEU A 110 4.00 -8.27 -16.26
CA LEU A 110 3.26 -7.95 -17.47
C LEU A 110 3.87 -6.75 -18.18
N ALA A 111 3.88 -6.78 -19.50
CA ALA A 111 4.29 -5.66 -20.33
C ALA A 111 3.17 -5.22 -21.26
N GLY A 112 3.06 -3.91 -21.49
CA GLY A 112 2.03 -3.31 -22.33
C GLY A 112 1.24 -2.23 -21.60
N ASP A 113 0.28 -1.65 -22.31
CA ASP A 113 -0.61 -0.65 -21.76
C ASP A 113 -1.69 -1.35 -20.92
N PRO A 114 -2.11 -0.80 -19.77
CA PRO A 114 -3.22 -1.35 -18.99
C PRO A 114 -4.43 -1.70 -19.86
N GLY A 115 -5.01 -2.88 -19.66
CA GLY A 115 -6.07 -3.45 -20.52
C GLY A 115 -5.58 -4.14 -21.81
N ALA A 116 -4.31 -3.94 -22.19
CA ALA A 116 -3.66 -4.56 -23.36
C ALA A 116 -2.25 -5.07 -23.01
N MET A 117 -2.16 -5.87 -21.95
CA MET A 117 -0.90 -6.40 -21.40
C MET A 117 -0.68 -7.86 -21.78
N THR A 118 0.60 -8.26 -21.82
CA THR A 118 1.05 -9.64 -22.00
C THR A 118 1.97 -10.03 -20.85
N VAL A 119 1.80 -11.25 -20.32
CA VAL A 119 2.72 -11.82 -19.32
C VAL A 119 4.08 -12.08 -19.96
N THR A 120 5.13 -11.52 -19.37
CA THR A 120 6.52 -11.68 -19.82
C THR A 120 7.34 -12.61 -18.93
N GLU A 121 6.93 -12.75 -17.67
CA GLU A 121 7.61 -13.62 -16.72
C GLU A 121 6.61 -14.16 -15.70
N THR A 122 6.78 -15.42 -15.33
CA THR A 122 5.99 -16.11 -14.31
C THR A 122 6.95 -16.86 -13.40
N THR A 123 6.87 -16.62 -12.10
CA THR A 123 7.75 -17.29 -11.12
C THR A 123 6.97 -17.66 -9.87
N VAL A 124 7.14 -18.90 -9.38
CA VAL A 124 6.57 -19.30 -8.08
C VAL A 124 7.32 -18.59 -6.96
N HIS A 125 6.62 -17.74 -6.23
CA HIS A 125 7.13 -16.94 -5.12
C HIS A 125 6.97 -17.67 -3.79
N LYS A 126 5.79 -18.23 -3.49
CA LYS A 126 5.55 -19.01 -2.25
C LYS A 126 4.87 -20.35 -2.53
N ILE A 127 5.10 -21.31 -1.63
CA ILE A 127 4.39 -22.59 -1.59
C ILE A 127 3.84 -22.76 -0.18
N ASN A 128 2.52 -22.91 -0.04
CA ASN A 128 1.81 -23.04 1.24
C ASN A 128 2.24 -21.95 2.25
N GLY A 129 2.34 -20.71 1.77
CA GLY A 129 2.74 -19.54 2.56
C GLY A 129 4.25 -19.39 2.79
N GLN A 130 5.08 -20.38 2.43
CA GLN A 130 6.53 -20.30 2.60
C GLN A 130 7.19 -19.68 1.36
N PRO A 131 7.89 -18.53 1.49
CA PRO A 131 8.56 -17.90 0.35
C PRO A 131 9.76 -18.72 -0.12
N ARG A 132 9.97 -18.79 -1.43
CA ARG A 132 11.18 -19.33 -2.06
C ARG A 132 12.25 -18.26 -2.24
N TYR A 133 11.83 -17.02 -2.48
CA TYR A 133 12.69 -15.85 -2.55
C TYR A 133 12.01 -14.65 -1.92
N VAL A 134 12.81 -13.65 -1.62
CA VAL A 134 12.39 -12.31 -1.21
C VAL A 134 12.99 -11.28 -2.16
N TRP A 135 12.42 -10.07 -2.17
CA TRP A 135 12.94 -8.97 -2.97
C TRP A 135 13.84 -8.06 -2.11
N GLU A 136 15.07 -7.85 -2.54
CA GLU A 136 16.00 -6.91 -1.93
C GLU A 136 16.26 -5.73 -2.87
N GLN A 137 16.06 -4.51 -2.36
CA GLN A 137 16.39 -3.29 -3.07
C GLN A 137 17.88 -2.96 -2.92
N LYS A 138 18.57 -2.83 -4.05
CA LYS A 138 19.96 -2.38 -4.13
C LYS A 138 20.05 -0.87 -3.90
N ARG A 139 21.28 -0.40 -3.60
CA ARG A 139 21.58 1.04 -3.41
C ARG A 139 21.21 1.93 -4.60
N ASP A 140 21.24 1.38 -5.82
CA ASP A 140 20.86 2.07 -7.05
C ASP A 140 19.33 2.07 -7.29
N LYS A 141 18.55 1.63 -6.30
CA LYS A 141 17.08 1.49 -6.32
C LYS A 141 16.55 0.39 -7.24
N THR A 142 17.42 -0.42 -7.84
CA THR A 142 16.98 -1.63 -8.56
C THR A 142 16.66 -2.75 -7.57
N TRP A 143 15.78 -3.67 -7.97
CA TRP A 143 15.38 -4.80 -7.13
C TRP A 143 15.97 -6.10 -7.67
N HIS A 144 16.28 -7.03 -6.77
CA HIS A 144 16.67 -8.39 -7.15
C HIS A 144 16.13 -9.42 -6.16
N ARG A 145 16.06 -10.67 -6.63
CA ARG A 145 15.63 -11.81 -5.81
C ARG A 145 16.78 -12.33 -4.97
N VAL A 146 16.50 -12.61 -3.70
CA VAL A 146 17.38 -13.32 -2.77
C VAL A 146 16.65 -14.58 -2.34
N THR A 147 17.31 -15.74 -2.35
CA THR A 147 16.71 -17.00 -1.90
C THR A 147 16.27 -16.86 -0.45
N ALA A 148 15.04 -17.27 -0.11
CA ALA A 148 14.48 -17.11 1.23
C ALA A 148 15.29 -17.84 2.31
N LYS A 149 15.93 -18.96 1.95
CA LYS A 149 16.83 -19.72 2.84
C LYS A 149 18.01 -18.88 3.33
N ASP A 150 18.52 -17.99 2.49
CA ASP A 150 19.69 -17.15 2.77
C ASP A 150 19.30 -15.70 3.03
N ALA A 151 17.99 -15.41 3.08
CA ALA A 151 17.48 -14.07 3.28
C ALA A 151 17.68 -13.65 4.75
N PRO A 152 18.19 -12.44 5.00
CA PRO A 152 18.21 -11.88 6.34
C PRO A 152 16.76 -11.68 6.86
N PRO A 153 16.50 -11.85 8.18
CA PRO A 153 15.15 -11.80 8.75
C PRO A 153 14.35 -10.54 8.38
N GLU A 154 15.02 -9.42 8.19
CA GLU A 154 14.42 -8.13 7.83
C GLU A 154 13.72 -8.20 6.46
N LEU A 155 14.25 -8.97 5.51
CA LEU A 155 13.62 -9.15 4.19
C LEU A 155 12.42 -10.11 4.23
N LEU A 156 12.28 -10.90 5.29
CA LEU A 156 11.10 -11.73 5.55
C LEU A 156 10.00 -10.92 6.27
N GLY A 157 10.22 -9.63 6.52
CA GLY A 157 9.33 -8.80 7.32
C GLY A 157 9.32 -9.18 8.80
N VAL A 158 10.31 -9.95 9.26
CA VAL A 158 10.46 -10.32 10.66
C VAL A 158 11.23 -9.22 11.37
N ILE A 159 10.52 -8.41 12.13
CA ILE A 159 11.11 -7.44 13.04
C ILE A 159 11.37 -8.15 14.37
N THR A 160 12.57 -8.01 14.92
CA THR A 160 12.96 -8.60 16.20
C THR A 160 13.29 -7.52 17.22
N GLY A 161 13.00 -7.75 18.50
CA GLY A 161 13.33 -6.84 19.57
C GLY A 161 12.28 -5.76 19.75
N GLN A 162 12.33 -4.70 18.95
CA GLN A 162 11.39 -3.58 19.04
C GLN A 162 10.93 -3.10 17.67
N ASP A 163 9.64 -2.87 17.53
CA ASP A 163 9.01 -2.21 16.38
C ASP A 163 8.31 -0.93 16.81
N GLU A 164 8.30 0.09 15.95
CA GLU A 164 7.60 1.35 16.18
C GLU A 164 6.85 1.81 14.93
N PHE A 165 5.55 2.05 15.05
CA PHE A 165 4.72 2.51 13.94
C PHE A 165 3.53 3.36 14.39
N GLU A 166 3.00 4.13 13.45
CA GLU A 166 1.74 4.87 13.62
C GLU A 166 0.58 4.00 13.10
N PHE A 167 -0.42 3.80 13.95
CA PHE A 167 -1.65 3.10 13.60
C PHE A 167 -2.80 4.10 13.47
N ILE A 168 -3.41 4.15 12.28
CA ILE A 168 -4.56 5.01 11.99
C ILE A 168 -5.78 4.14 11.71
N TYR A 169 -6.74 4.14 12.63
CA TYR A 169 -8.06 3.55 12.39
C TYR A 169 -8.99 4.60 11.80
N ARG A 170 -9.61 4.31 10.66
CA ARG A 170 -10.60 5.20 10.01
C ARG A 170 -11.85 4.43 9.63
N ALA A 171 -13.01 4.96 9.99
CA ALA A 171 -14.32 4.40 9.63
C ALA A 171 -15.29 5.51 9.21
N THR A 172 -16.11 5.25 8.19
CA THR A 172 -17.20 6.14 7.78
C THR A 172 -18.51 5.60 8.33
N LEU A 173 -19.28 6.45 9.01
CA LEU A 173 -20.57 6.06 9.56
C LEU A 173 -21.56 5.72 8.44
N PRO A 174 -22.33 4.63 8.59
CA PRO A 174 -23.43 4.35 7.66
C PRO A 174 -24.54 5.38 7.84
N GLU A 175 -25.59 5.27 7.01
CA GLU A 175 -26.82 6.00 7.25
C GLU A 175 -27.44 5.56 8.59
N LEU A 176 -27.67 6.53 9.47
CA LEU A 176 -28.29 6.36 10.79
C LEU A 176 -29.73 6.88 10.74
N THR A 177 -30.71 6.00 10.97
CA THR A 177 -32.13 6.39 11.01
C THR A 177 -32.56 6.95 12.37
N ASP A 178 -31.85 6.58 13.43
CA ASP A 178 -32.17 6.89 14.81
C ASP A 178 -30.91 7.14 15.66
N ASN A 179 -31.12 7.62 16.88
CA ASN A 179 -30.04 7.79 17.86
C ASN A 179 -29.36 6.45 18.13
N THR A 180 -28.06 6.41 17.87
CA THR A 180 -27.28 5.17 17.83
C THR A 180 -26.15 5.24 18.84
N ARG A 181 -25.83 4.08 19.43
CA ARG A 181 -24.66 3.90 20.30
C ARG A 181 -23.68 3.00 19.58
N MET A 182 -22.42 3.43 19.52
CA MET A 182 -21.33 2.69 18.89
C MET A 182 -20.18 2.58 19.88
N TRP A 183 -19.43 1.49 19.83
CA TRP A 183 -18.18 1.35 20.56
C TRP A 183 -17.09 0.87 19.61
N ILE A 184 -15.87 1.37 19.81
CA ILE A 184 -14.67 0.97 19.06
C ILE A 184 -13.64 0.52 20.09
N PRO A 185 -13.08 -0.69 19.99
CA PRO A 185 -12.01 -1.12 20.89
C PRO A 185 -10.79 -0.22 20.73
N MET A 186 -10.21 0.21 21.84
CA MET A 186 -9.00 1.01 21.86
C MET A 186 -7.78 0.10 22.06
N PRO A 187 -6.67 0.36 21.37
CA PRO A 187 -5.41 -0.33 21.65
C PRO A 187 -4.97 -0.06 23.10
N THR A 188 -4.39 -1.07 23.75
CA THR A 188 -3.99 -1.02 25.16
C THR A 188 -2.49 -1.20 25.33
N THR A 189 -1.91 -0.51 26.30
CA THR A 189 -0.55 -0.75 26.76
C THR A 189 -0.52 -1.99 27.66
N ASP A 190 0.44 -2.88 27.42
CA ASP A 190 0.69 -4.09 28.20
C ASP A 190 2.20 -4.40 28.25
N SER A 191 2.58 -5.61 28.66
CA SER A 191 3.99 -6.03 28.75
C SER A 191 4.72 -6.15 27.41
N PHE A 192 3.99 -6.19 26.29
CA PHE A 192 4.51 -6.40 24.95
C PHE A 192 4.32 -5.18 24.04
N GLN A 193 3.55 -4.18 24.46
CA GLN A 193 3.38 -2.96 23.68
C GLN A 193 3.11 -1.73 24.55
N THR A 194 3.60 -0.58 24.10
CA THR A 194 3.23 0.75 24.60
C THR A 194 2.43 1.47 23.54
N VAL A 195 1.23 1.94 23.91
CA VAL A 195 0.31 2.64 23.03
C VAL A 195 0.15 4.08 23.52
N GLU A 196 0.33 5.02 22.62
CA GLU A 196 0.05 6.44 22.86
C GLU A 196 -0.98 6.95 21.85
N VAL A 197 -2.22 7.17 22.31
CA VAL A 197 -3.28 7.73 21.45
C VAL A 197 -3.00 9.21 21.22
N LYS A 198 -2.58 9.56 20.01
CA LYS A 198 -2.23 10.93 19.61
C LYS A 198 -3.45 11.79 19.34
N SER A 199 -4.48 11.23 18.69
CA SER A 199 -5.71 11.96 18.43
C SER A 199 -6.91 11.05 18.22
N ILE A 200 -8.08 11.55 18.61
CA ILE A 200 -9.38 10.98 18.30
C ILE A 200 -10.21 12.09 17.65
N LYS A 201 -10.62 11.88 16.41
CA LYS A 201 -11.59 12.73 15.71
C LYS A 201 -12.83 11.89 15.49
N ALA A 202 -13.92 12.24 16.15
CA ALA A 202 -15.17 11.52 16.02
C ALA A 202 -16.37 12.48 16.11
N PRO A 203 -17.46 12.21 15.40
CA PRO A 203 -18.69 12.98 15.50
C PRO A 203 -19.47 12.63 16.76
N GLY A 204 -20.54 13.38 17.02
CA GLY A 204 -21.39 13.18 18.19
C GLY A 204 -20.66 13.40 19.52
N GLN A 205 -21.22 12.84 20.59
CA GLN A 205 -20.59 12.82 21.91
C GLN A 205 -19.85 11.50 22.11
N TRP A 206 -18.64 11.56 22.67
CA TRP A 206 -17.86 10.36 22.93
C TRP A 206 -17.13 10.41 24.27
N LYS A 207 -16.82 9.23 24.79
CA LYS A 207 -16.00 9.02 25.99
C LYS A 207 -15.26 7.70 25.89
N ILE A 208 -14.13 7.60 26.56
CA ILE A 208 -13.43 6.32 26.75
C ILE A 208 -14.04 5.65 27.98
N LEU A 209 -14.43 4.39 27.83
CA LEU A 209 -14.94 3.54 28.90
C LEU A 209 -14.00 2.35 29.07
N GLN A 210 -13.89 1.85 30.30
CA GLN A 210 -13.27 0.57 30.57
C GLN A 210 -14.36 -0.49 30.71
N GLU A 211 -14.27 -1.58 29.95
CA GLU A 211 -15.20 -2.70 30.10
C GLU A 211 -14.81 -3.59 31.29
N PRO A 212 -15.79 -4.13 32.03
CA PRO A 212 -15.55 -4.74 33.35
C PRO A 212 -15.04 -6.19 33.31
N GLU A 213 -15.16 -6.90 32.19
CA GLU A 213 -14.88 -8.34 32.09
C GLU A 213 -13.39 -8.61 31.80
N TYR A 214 -12.81 -7.89 30.84
CA TYR A 214 -11.40 -8.06 30.44
C TYR A 214 -10.57 -6.79 30.63
N GLY A 215 -11.16 -5.69 31.12
CA GLY A 215 -10.48 -4.44 31.40
C GLY A 215 -10.08 -3.61 30.17
N ASN A 216 -10.60 -3.93 28.98
CA ASN A 216 -10.29 -3.21 27.74
C ASN A 216 -10.85 -1.79 27.75
N ASN A 217 -10.15 -0.86 27.10
CA ASN A 217 -10.67 0.47 26.85
C ASN A 217 -11.47 0.47 25.54
N VAL A 218 -12.61 1.15 25.52
CA VAL A 218 -13.45 1.35 24.34
C VAL A 218 -13.77 2.82 24.16
N LEU A 219 -13.68 3.32 22.93
CA LEU A 219 -14.25 4.60 22.55
C LEU A 219 -15.75 4.40 22.36
N PHE A 220 -16.54 4.92 23.28
CA PHE A 220 -18.00 4.86 23.24
C PHE A 220 -18.57 6.16 22.69
N LEU A 221 -19.39 6.07 21.64
CA LEU A 221 -20.01 7.19 20.96
C LEU A 221 -21.53 7.13 21.10
N THR A 222 -22.13 8.31 21.27
CA THR A 222 -23.56 8.54 21.12
C THR A 222 -23.76 9.44 19.92
N LEU A 223 -24.45 8.91 18.91
CA LEU A 223 -24.58 9.45 17.56
C LEU A 223 -26.05 9.74 17.26
N GLU A 224 -26.27 10.71 16.38
CA GLU A 224 -27.60 11.08 15.88
C GLU A 224 -27.66 10.93 14.35
N PRO A 225 -28.86 10.93 13.73
CA PRO A 225 -28.99 10.86 12.27
C PRO A 225 -28.16 11.91 11.49
N ARG A 226 -27.88 13.08 12.09
CA ARG A 226 -27.02 14.11 11.48
C ARG A 226 -25.53 13.75 11.42
N ASP A 227 -25.13 12.63 12.02
CA ASP A 227 -23.76 12.13 12.00
C ASP A 227 -23.53 11.08 10.88
N SER A 228 -24.57 10.69 10.14
CA SER A 228 -24.47 9.84 8.95
C SER A 228 -23.39 10.31 7.99
N GLY A 229 -22.63 9.37 7.43
CA GLY A 229 -21.58 9.64 6.45
C GLY A 229 -20.33 10.37 6.99
N LYS A 230 -20.32 10.80 8.26
CA LYS A 230 -19.11 11.38 8.87
C LYS A 230 -18.08 10.31 9.19
N THR A 231 -16.82 10.73 9.26
CA THR A 231 -15.68 9.86 9.50
C THR A 231 -15.24 9.91 10.96
N ILE A 232 -14.89 8.74 11.49
CA ILE A 232 -14.17 8.56 12.74
C ILE A 232 -12.71 8.25 12.40
N GLU A 233 -11.77 8.90 13.07
CA GLU A 233 -10.33 8.66 12.95
C GLU A 233 -9.69 8.59 14.33
N ILE A 234 -8.92 7.53 14.57
CA ILE A 234 -8.10 7.34 15.78
C ILE A 234 -6.67 7.14 15.32
N ARG A 235 -5.75 7.99 15.78
CA ARG A 235 -4.32 7.89 15.51
C ARG A 235 -3.58 7.54 16.78
N SER A 236 -2.78 6.49 16.74
CA SER A 236 -1.99 6.01 17.87
C SER A 236 -0.57 5.72 17.44
N ASP A 237 0.40 6.09 18.26
CA ASP A 237 1.77 5.60 18.13
C ASP A 237 1.88 4.32 18.92
N ILE A 238 2.41 3.27 18.30
CA ILE A 238 2.56 1.96 18.91
C ILE A 238 4.04 1.61 18.90
N ARG A 239 4.55 1.25 20.08
CA ARG A 239 5.85 0.60 20.24
C ARG A 239 5.62 -0.82 20.70
N ARG A 240 6.10 -1.82 19.96
CA ARG A 240 5.94 -3.24 20.28
C ARG A 240 7.28 -3.87 20.62
N LEU A 241 7.25 -4.79 21.56
CA LEU A 241 8.35 -5.71 21.82
C LEU A 241 8.07 -6.98 21.03
N GLU A 242 8.83 -7.18 19.95
CA GLU A 242 8.66 -8.30 19.05
C GLU A 242 9.56 -9.47 19.47
N LYS A 243 8.97 -10.66 19.64
CA LYS A 243 9.73 -11.88 19.92
C LYS A 243 10.27 -12.45 18.60
N GLY A 244 11.54 -12.84 18.59
CA GLY A 244 12.10 -13.60 17.47
C GLY A 244 11.39 -14.95 17.28
N VAL A 245 11.29 -15.41 16.03
CA VAL A 245 10.63 -16.68 15.64
C VAL A 245 11.21 -17.89 16.39
N TYR A 246 12.44 -17.80 16.89
CA TYR A 246 13.17 -18.87 17.59
C TYR A 246 13.90 -18.41 18.86
N ASP A 247 13.36 -17.44 19.60
CA ASP A 247 13.87 -17.21 20.96
C ASP A 247 13.20 -18.22 21.92
N PRO A 248 13.95 -19.08 22.65
CA PRO A 248 13.39 -19.89 23.72
C PRO A 248 12.63 -19.02 24.73
#